data_AF-A0A9D4HMU5-F1
#
_entry.id   AF-A0A9D4HMU5-F1
#
_cell.length_a   1.000
_cell.length_b   1.000
_cell.length_c   1.000
_cell.angle_alpha   90.00
_cell.angle_beta   90.00
_cell.angle_gamma   90.00
#
_symmetry.space_group_name_H-M   'P 1'
#
loop_
_entity.id
_entity.type
_entity.pdbx_description
1 polymer ?
#
loop_
_entity_poly.entity_id
_entity_poly.type
_entity_poly.pdbx_seq_one_letter_code
_entity_poly.pdbx_strand_id
1 'polypeptide(L)' 'MLDVLQKAVTNYPSLMFDIMRPAQRQPGGFHPGPGPVPDWCVCGRCREMPTEREKVCCERENCDSSLPIISYFFKSSRS' A
#
# COMPACT_ATOMS: atom_id res chain seq x y z
N MET A 1 8.89 -30.12 18.94
CA MET A 1 8.21 -29.11 18.08
C MET A 1 8.42 -27.70 18.61
N LEU A 2 8.42 -27.48 19.94
CA LEU A 2 8.78 -26.20 20.58
C LEU A 2 10.27 -25.83 20.43
N ASP A 3 11.14 -26.83 20.21
CA ASP A 3 12.59 -26.66 20.18
C ASP A 3 13.08 -25.80 19.00
N VAL A 4 12.38 -25.90 17.87
CA VAL A 4 12.67 -25.11 16.67
C VAL A 4 12.31 -23.65 16.90
N LEU A 5 11.15 -23.39 17.53
CA LEU A 5 10.70 -22.04 17.87
C LEU A 5 11.65 -21.39 18.86
N GLN A 6 12.07 -22.12 19.89
CA GLN A 6 13.03 -21.62 20.87
C GLN A 6 14.36 -21.25 20.20
N LYS A 7 14.88 -22.12 19.32
CA LYS A 7 16.14 -21.87 18.60
C LYS A 7 16.04 -20.69 17.64
N ALA A 8 14.89 -20.48 17.00
CA ALA A 8 14.66 -19.32 16.14
C ALA A 8 14.67 -18.00 16.93
N VAL A 9 13.96 -17.97 18.05
CA VAL A 9 13.88 -16.79 18.94
C VAL A 9 15.24 -16.42 19.52
N THR A 10 16.03 -17.40 19.96
CA THR A 10 17.36 -17.14 20.54
C THR A 10 18.36 -16.63 19.50
N ASN A 11 18.28 -17.11 18.26
CA ASN A 11 19.18 -16.66 17.19
C ASN A 11 18.74 -15.33 16.58
N TYR A 12 17.46 -15.01 16.66
CA TYR A 12 16.88 -13.80 16.10
C TYR A 12 15.94 -13.15 17.12
N PRO A 13 16.48 -12.42 18.12
CA PRO A 13 15.65 -11.79 19.15
C PRO A 13 14.67 -10.76 18.56
N SER A 14 14.92 -10.24 17.35
CA SER A 14 14.01 -9.36 16.64
C SER A 14 12.69 -10.03 16.23
N LEU A 15 12.65 -11.36 16.09
CA LEU A 15 11.42 -12.11 15.81
C LEU A 15 10.38 -11.94 16.93
N MET A 16 10.81 -11.65 18.16
CA MET A 16 9.89 -11.34 19.24
C MET A 16 9.07 -10.09 18.95
N PHE A 17 9.61 -9.10 18.22
CA PHE A 17 8.83 -7.93 17.85
C PHE A 17 7.71 -8.26 16.87
N ASP A 18 7.91 -9.22 15.97
CA ASP A 18 6.89 -9.65 15.01
C ASP A 18 5.81 -10.53 15.67
N ILE A 19 6.20 -11.35 16.66
CA ILE A 19 5.28 -12.23 17.41
C ILE A 19 4.48 -11.45 18.47
N MET A 20 5.14 -10.54 19.21
CA MET A 20 4.53 -9.81 20.32
C MET A 20 3.75 -8.58 19.86
N ARG A 21 4.01 -8.04 18.66
CA ARG A 21 3.15 -7.00 18.12
C ARG A 21 1.79 -7.64 17.88
N PRO A 22 0.71 -7.20 18.56
CA PRO A 22 -0.62 -7.58 18.14
C PRO A 22 -0.69 -7.26 16.65
N ALA A 23 -1.25 -8.17 15.84
CA ALA A 23 -1.52 -7.89 14.44
C ALA A 23 -2.27 -6.56 14.42
N GLN A 24 -1.53 -5.49 14.16
CA GLN A 24 -2.06 -4.16 14.21
C GLN A 24 -2.98 -4.20 13.01
N ARG A 25 -4.29 -4.35 13.27
CA ARG A 25 -5.29 -3.98 12.27
C ARG A 25 -4.84 -2.59 11.90
N GLN A 26 -4.20 -2.46 10.74
CA GLN A 26 -3.86 -1.15 10.25
C GLN A 26 -5.18 -0.40 10.37
N PRO A 27 -5.28 0.67 11.18
CA PRO A 27 -6.48 1.46 11.18
C PRO A 27 -6.61 1.85 9.71
N GLY A 28 -7.53 1.18 9.01
CA GLY A 28 -7.59 1.24 7.56
C GLY A 28 -7.58 2.71 7.25
N GLY A 29 -6.48 3.18 6.64
CA GLY A 29 -6.31 4.61 6.41
C GLY A 29 -7.60 5.09 5.79
N PHE A 30 -8.16 6.20 6.26
CA PHE A 30 -9.36 6.74 5.65
C PHE A 30 -9.00 7.06 4.20
N HIS A 31 -9.22 6.11 3.31
CA HIS A 31 -9.05 6.25 1.89
C HIS A 31 -10.42 6.74 1.44
N PRO A 32 -10.59 8.04 1.16
CA PRO A 32 -11.82 8.48 0.54
C PRO A 32 -12.07 7.59 -0.67
N GLY A 33 -13.33 7.15 -0.82
CA GLY A 33 -13.75 6.34 -1.96
C GLY A 33 -13.39 7.01 -3.29
N PRO A 34 -13.50 6.29 -4.41
CA PRO A 34 -13.21 6.86 -5.72
C PRO A 34 -14.07 8.12 -5.92
N GLY A 35 -13.41 9.28 -5.84
CA GLY A 35 -14.01 10.57 -6.12
C GLY A 35 -14.16 10.80 -7.63
N PRO A 36 -14.73 11.94 -8.04
CA PRO A 36 -14.75 12.31 -9.44
C PRO A 36 -13.32 12.38 -10.00
N VAL A 37 -13.18 11.99 -11.27
CA VAL A 37 -11.93 12.19 -12.01
C VAL A 37 -11.74 13.69 -12.20
N PRO A 38 -10.59 14.26 -11.84
CA PRO A 38 -10.38 15.69 -11.91
C PRO A 38 -10.01 16.15 -13.32
N ASP A 39 -10.24 17.43 -13.63
CA ASP A 39 -10.08 17.98 -14.99
C ASP A 39 -8.62 17.96 -15.50
N TRP A 40 -7.64 17.91 -14.60
CA TRP A 40 -6.22 17.80 -14.94
C TRP A 40 -5.80 16.35 -15.29
N CYS A 41 -6.68 15.37 -15.11
CA CYS A 41 -6.39 13.97 -15.39
C CYS A 41 -6.66 13.63 -16.86
N VAL A 42 -5.62 13.15 -17.55
CA VAL A 42 -5.74 12.65 -18.92
C VAL A 42 -6.05 11.14 -18.96
N CYS A 43 -5.56 10.36 -18.00
CA CYS A 43 -5.66 8.89 -18.02
C CYS A 43 -6.98 8.32 -17.45
N GLY A 44 -7.86 9.18 -16.92
CA GLY A 44 -9.16 8.79 -16.35
C GLY A 44 -9.10 8.02 -15.01
N ARG A 45 -7.94 7.93 -14.36
CA ARG A 45 -7.74 7.12 -13.13
C ARG A 45 -7.14 7.89 -11.96
N CYS A 46 -6.85 9.18 -12.12
CA CYS A 46 -6.40 10.02 -11.01
C CYS A 46 -7.58 10.36 -10.09
N ARG A 47 -7.25 10.74 -8.86
CA ARG A 47 -8.18 11.34 -7.90
C ARG A 47 -7.73 12.77 -7.63
N GLU A 48 -8.64 13.59 -7.12
CA GLU A 48 -8.27 14.93 -6.67
C GLU A 48 -7.22 14.85 -5.54
N MET A 49 -6.21 15.73 -5.63
CA MET A 49 -5.11 15.82 -4.68
C MET A 49 -5.15 17.18 -3.97
N PRO A 50 -4.82 17.22 -2.66
CA PRO A 50 -4.99 18.43 -1.86
C PRO A 50 -4.00 19.55 -2.22
N THR A 51 -2.84 19.22 -2.80
CA THR A 51 -1.83 20.20 -3.19
C THR A 51 -1.52 20.14 -4.68
N GLU A 52 -1.22 21.28 -5.30
CA GLU A 52 -0.84 21.36 -6.72
C GLU A 52 0.38 20.50 -7.05
N ARG A 53 1.32 20.35 -6.11
CA ARG A 53 2.54 19.55 -6.29
C ARG A 53 2.25 18.06 -6.47
N GLU A 54 1.10 17.60 -5.97
CA GLU A 54 0.67 16.21 -6.05
C GLU A 54 -0.25 15.94 -7.26
N LYS A 55 -0.68 16.98 -7.99
CA LYS A 55 -1.53 16.89 -9.19
C LYS A 55 -0.72 16.41 -10.40
N VAL A 56 -0.23 15.18 -10.31
CA VAL A 56 0.61 14.55 -11.34
C VAL A 56 -0.18 13.43 -12.02
N CYS A 57 -0.28 13.51 -13.34
CA CYS A 57 -0.88 12.47 -14.17
C CYS A 57 0.23 11.66 -14.88
N CYS A 58 -0.03 10.39 -15.18
CA CYS A 58 0.88 9.58 -16.00
C CYS A 58 0.81 9.91 -17.49
N GLU A 59 -0.17 10.73 -17.92
CA GLU A 59 -0.31 11.27 -19.28
C GLU A 59 -0.32 10.22 -20.41
N ARG A 60 -0.77 9.00 -20.10
CA ARG A 60 -0.85 7.87 -21.03
C ARG A 60 -2.28 7.34 -21.08
N GLU A 61 -2.72 6.92 -22.27
CA GLU A 61 -3.99 6.19 -22.44
C GLU A 61 -3.99 4.88 -21.65
N ASN A 62 -2.87 4.15 -21.71
CA ASN A 62 -2.63 3.00 -20.86
C ASN A 62 -2.02 3.46 -19.53
N CYS A 63 -2.88 3.69 -18.54
CA CYS A 63 -2.46 4.16 -17.23
C CYS A 63 -1.51 3.16 -16.55
N ASP A 64 -0.43 3.64 -15.93
CA ASP A 64 0.53 2.77 -15.26
C ASP A 64 -0.10 1.93 -14.12
N SER A 65 -1.22 2.38 -13.55
CA SER A 65 -2.00 1.60 -12.57
C SER A 65 -2.66 0.33 -13.14
N SER A 66 -2.79 0.21 -14.46
CA SER A 66 -3.25 -1.01 -15.12
C SER A 66 -2.15 -2.06 -15.25
N LEU A 67 -0.88 -1.67 -15.08
CA LEU A 67 0.25 -2.56 -15.28
C LEU A 67 0.31 -3.59 -14.15
N PRO A 68 0.50 -4.89 -14.48
CA PRO A 68 0.45 -5.96 -13.51
C PRO A 68 1.48 -5.77 -12.39
N ILE A 69 2.66 -5.23 -12.70
CA ILE A 69 3.72 -4.96 -11.71
C ILE A 69 3.30 -3.92 -10.65
N ILE A 70 2.63 -2.85 -11.06
CA ILE A 70 2.18 -1.76 -10.17
C ILE A 70 0.99 -2.23 -9.32
N SER A 71 0.16 -3.13 -9.84
CA SER A 71 -0.94 -3.73 -9.08
C SER A 71 -0.47 -4.51 -7.84
N TYR A 72 0.72 -5.14 -7.87
CA TYR A 72 1.30 -5.82 -6.70
C TYR A 72 1.78 -4.81 -5.64
N PHE A 73 2.39 -3.70 -6.04
CA PHE A 73 2.83 -2.65 -5.12
C PHE A 73 1.65 -1.93 -4.43
N PHE A 74 0.59 -1.59 -5.17
CA PHE A 74 -0.60 -0.96 -4.57
C PHE A 74 -1.47 -1.95 -3.78
N LYS A 75 -1.51 -3.24 -4.13
CA LYS A 75 -2.15 -4.27 -3.28
C LYS A 75 -1.44 -4.45 -1.94
N SER A 76 -0.12 -4.28 -1.87
CA SER A 76 0.59 -4.29 -0.59
C SER A 76 0.25 -3.10 0.32
N SER A 77 -0.36 -2.04 -0.22
CA SER A 77 -0.87 -0.89 0.54
C SER A 77 -2.40 -0.89 0.70
N ARG A 78 -3.08 -1.90 0.15
CA ARG A 78 -4.52 -2.18 0.35
C ARG A 78 -4.64 -3.58 0.95
N SER A 79 -4.26 -3.67 2.23
CA SER A 79 -4.70 -4.79 3.07
C SER A 79 -6.19 -4.70 3.35
#